data_AF-A0AAF0ML94-F1
#
_entry.id   AF-A0AAF0ML94-F1
#
_cell.length_a   1.000
_cell.length_b   1.000
_cell.length_c   1.000
_cell.angle_alpha   90.00
_cell.angle_beta   90.00
_cell.angle_gamma   90.00
#
_symmetry.space_group_name_H-M   'P 1'
#
loop_
_entity.id
_entity.type
_entity.pdbx_description
1 polymer ?
#
loop_
_entity_poly.entity_id
_entity_poly.type
_entity_poly.pdbx_seq_one_letter_code
_entity_poly.pdbx_strand_id
1 'polypeptide(L)'
;MLRRRSDGGATDPVLVIAAVAVSLVLLIGGALTTSSVVASSKRNAAASSLVQVRVAEESARLRTGSYTADRSALQGVSSFPVEGAITGNGNCFGAFTSDGAGGYQYIDSGRSAAAAVPSPWPAAAPASYPADCFWPTRPAALTASRVTNLVPNPTAATAPDGSANLGLGLNAKVTSVSAATTAGTGFQVAPTGGSNDTALTFGDQAANTMRLSMQAGRTYTVSGTVILSAAQTSTNLQGARARGISVFATDALYYMQNSAQAPNKPGTYRLSLTFTLPVAATNAFIRFYNGSDSPGDTLTWSNLSLTESAASVEFGDGSSPGWAWSGEASKSISSGPALGG
;
A
#
# COMPACT_ATOMS: atom_id res chain seq x y z
N MET A 1 33.46 -72.41 50.73
CA MET A 1 32.43 -72.83 49.75
C MET A 1 31.52 -71.64 49.47
N LEU A 2 31.75 -70.92 48.37
CA LEU A 2 30.95 -69.78 47.93
C LEU A 2 30.34 -70.15 46.57
N ARG A 3 29.03 -70.43 46.58
CA ARG A 3 28.28 -70.92 45.42
C ARG A 3 27.66 -69.71 44.71
N ARG A 4 28.31 -69.24 43.64
CA ARG A 4 27.82 -68.17 42.76
C ARG A 4 26.67 -68.74 41.91
N ARG A 5 25.42 -68.42 42.26
CA ARG A 5 24.26 -68.68 41.39
C ARG A 5 24.32 -67.68 40.24
N SER A 6 24.53 -68.18 39.03
CA SER A 6 24.35 -67.44 37.80
C SER A 6 22.86 -67.50 37.46
N ASP A 7 22.09 -66.52 37.94
CA ASP A 7 20.73 -66.29 37.47
C ASP A 7 20.81 -65.73 36.05
N GLY A 8 20.80 -66.64 35.08
CA GLY A 8 20.57 -66.32 33.68
C GLY A 8 19.12 -65.93 33.52
N GLY A 9 18.79 -64.66 33.81
CA GLY A 9 17.53 -64.07 33.41
C GLY A 9 17.46 -64.08 31.89
N ALA A 10 16.81 -65.11 31.33
CA ALA A 10 16.41 -65.13 29.94
C ALA A 10 15.44 -63.96 29.74
N THR A 11 15.96 -62.82 29.31
CA THR A 11 15.15 -61.72 28.78
C THR A 11 14.45 -62.27 27.54
N ASP A 12 13.18 -62.63 27.71
CA ASP A 12 12.35 -63.12 26.63
C ASP A 12 12.30 -62.06 25.51
N PRO A 13 12.87 -62.34 24.33
CA PRO A 13 12.95 -61.36 23.24
C PRO A 13 11.55 -60.92 22.78
N VAL A 14 10.50 -61.72 23.01
CA VAL A 14 9.11 -61.36 22.70
C VAL A 14 8.62 -60.23 23.61
N LEU A 15 8.97 -60.26 24.90
CA LEU A 15 8.63 -59.18 25.85
C LEU A 15 9.34 -57.87 25.50
N VAL A 16 10.59 -57.94 25.03
CA VAL A 16 11.35 -56.76 24.61
C VAL A 16 10.73 -56.12 23.36
N ILE A 17 10.38 -56.93 22.35
CA ILE A 17 9.75 -56.43 21.11
C ILE A 17 8.37 -55.82 21.40
N ALA A 18 7.56 -56.46 22.25
CA ALA A 18 6.25 -55.93 22.64
C ALA A 18 6.38 -54.59 23.38
N ALA A 19 7.34 -54.47 24.31
CA ALA A 19 7.59 -53.23 25.04
C ALA A 19 8.05 -52.08 24.11
N VAL A 20 8.89 -52.38 23.11
CA VAL A 20 9.33 -51.39 22.10
C VAL A 20 8.17 -50.96 21.21
N ALA A 21 7.32 -51.89 20.76
CA ALA A 21 6.17 -51.57 19.92
C ALA A 21 5.15 -50.69 20.66
N VAL A 22 4.82 -51.01 21.92
CA VAL A 22 3.92 -50.19 22.74
C VAL A 22 4.50 -48.80 22.99
N SER A 23 5.80 -48.71 23.28
CA SER A 23 6.49 -47.43 23.47
C SER A 23 6.46 -46.57 22.20
N LEU A 24 6.63 -47.18 21.02
CA LEU A 24 6.57 -46.49 19.73
C LEU A 24 5.15 -45.99 19.42
N VAL A 25 4.12 -46.80 19.68
CA VAL A 25 2.71 -46.39 19.50
C VAL A 25 2.33 -45.24 20.43
N LEU A 26 2.76 -45.29 21.70
CA LEU A 26 2.53 -44.21 22.67
C LEU A 26 3.29 -42.93 22.29
N LEU A 27 4.52 -43.05 21.77
CA LEU A 27 5.30 -41.91 21.28
C LEU A 27 4.61 -41.25 20.08
N ILE A 28 4.17 -42.05 19.10
CA ILE A 28 3.50 -41.54 17.89
C ILE A 28 2.12 -40.94 18.25
N GLY A 29 1.31 -41.62 19.07
CA GLY A 29 0.01 -41.11 19.52
C GLY A 29 0.11 -39.84 20.38
N GLY A 30 1.14 -39.74 21.22
CA GLY A 30 1.45 -38.53 22.00
C GLY A 30 1.87 -37.34 21.12
N ALA A 31 2.64 -37.59 20.05
CA ALA A 31 3.07 -36.54 19.12
C ALA A 31 1.90 -35.99 18.27
N LEU A 32 0.95 -36.83 17.87
CA LEU A 32 -0.22 -36.42 17.07
C LEU A 32 -1.25 -35.62 17.90
N THR A 33 -1.43 -36.00 19.16
CA THR A 33 -2.34 -35.27 20.07
C THR A 33 -1.77 -33.91 20.46
N THR A 34 -0.47 -33.82 20.75
CA THR A 34 0.17 -32.54 21.09
C THR A 34 0.19 -31.56 19.90
N SER A 35 0.49 -32.03 18.69
CA SER A 35 0.51 -31.17 17.50
C SER A 35 -0.87 -30.59 17.14
N SER A 36 -1.94 -31.40 17.23
CA SER A 36 -3.31 -30.93 16.98
C SER A 36 -3.80 -29.93 18.05
N VAL A 37 -3.48 -30.16 19.33
CA VAL A 37 -3.79 -29.22 20.41
C VAL A 37 -3.02 -27.90 20.24
N VAL A 38 -1.74 -27.94 19.88
CA VAL A 38 -0.94 -26.74 19.61
C VAL A 38 -1.50 -25.96 18.41
N ALA A 39 -1.82 -26.65 17.30
CA ALA A 39 -2.42 -26.02 16.13
C ALA A 39 -3.78 -25.38 16.46
N SER A 40 -4.62 -26.05 17.26
CA SER A 40 -5.91 -25.49 17.71
C SER A 40 -5.72 -24.28 18.62
N SER A 41 -4.75 -24.32 19.53
CA SER A 41 -4.43 -23.21 20.42
C SER A 41 -3.98 -21.97 19.63
N LYS A 42 -3.10 -22.14 18.65
CA LYS A 42 -2.67 -21.06 17.75
C LYS A 42 -3.81 -20.50 16.92
N ARG A 43 -4.68 -21.36 16.37
CA ARG A 43 -5.91 -20.93 15.66
C ARG A 43 -6.85 -20.13 16.55
N ASN A 44 -7.04 -20.52 17.80
CA ASN A 44 -7.88 -19.78 18.74
C ASN A 44 -7.25 -18.44 19.14
N ALA A 45 -5.93 -18.39 19.32
CA ALA A 45 -5.20 -17.15 19.59
C ALA A 45 -5.29 -16.16 18.43
N ALA A 46 -5.16 -16.64 17.18
CA ALA A 46 -5.37 -15.86 15.96
C ALA A 46 -6.80 -15.30 15.89
N ALA A 47 -7.81 -16.14 16.10
CA ALA A 47 -9.22 -15.74 16.09
C ALA A 47 -9.52 -14.67 17.15
N SER A 48 -9.02 -14.88 18.37
CA SER A 48 -9.18 -13.93 19.48
C SER A 48 -8.54 -12.57 19.15
N SER A 49 -7.33 -12.58 18.58
CA SER A 49 -6.64 -11.34 18.17
C SER A 49 -7.41 -10.57 17.10
N LEU A 50 -8.02 -11.28 16.14
CA LEU A 50 -8.88 -10.67 15.12
C LEU A 50 -10.15 -10.05 15.74
N VAL A 51 -10.78 -10.72 16.69
CA VAL A 51 -11.94 -10.16 17.41
C VAL A 51 -11.57 -8.89 18.18
N GLN A 52 -10.39 -8.84 18.80
CA GLN A 52 -9.89 -7.61 19.44
C GLN A 52 -9.72 -6.47 18.44
N VAL A 53 -9.17 -6.74 17.25
CA VAL A 53 -9.08 -5.75 16.16
C VAL A 53 -10.47 -5.25 15.77
N ARG A 54 -11.45 -6.15 15.59
CA ARG A 54 -12.83 -5.77 15.24
C ARG A 54 -13.46 -4.82 16.25
N VAL A 55 -13.29 -5.10 17.54
CA VAL A 55 -13.82 -4.25 18.63
C VAL A 55 -13.13 -2.89 18.61
N ALA A 56 -11.80 -2.86 18.44
CA ALA A 56 -11.05 -1.61 18.39
C ALA A 56 -11.40 -0.75 17.17
N GLU A 57 -11.55 -1.36 15.99
CA GLU A 57 -11.99 -0.70 14.76
C GLU A 57 -13.40 -0.13 14.88
N GLU A 58 -14.32 -0.87 15.50
CA GLU A 58 -15.69 -0.38 15.73
C GLU A 58 -15.69 0.81 16.71
N SER A 59 -14.90 0.73 17.78
CA SER A 59 -14.71 1.85 18.70
C SER A 59 -14.11 3.07 18.01
N ALA A 60 -13.13 2.88 17.12
CA ALA A 60 -12.56 3.97 16.33
C ALA A 60 -13.61 4.60 15.41
N ARG A 61 -14.37 3.78 14.67
CA ARG A 61 -15.47 4.23 13.79
C ARG A 61 -16.52 5.02 14.54
N LEU A 62 -16.91 4.61 15.75
CA LEU A 62 -17.88 5.36 16.56
C LEU A 62 -17.35 6.75 16.97
N ARG A 63 -16.03 6.92 17.12
CA ARG A 63 -15.42 8.21 17.47
C ARG A 63 -15.19 9.11 16.26
N THR A 64 -14.76 8.56 15.13
CA THR A 64 -14.32 9.34 13.96
C THR A 64 -15.31 9.36 12.81
N GLY A 65 -16.31 8.46 12.84
CA GLY A 65 -17.23 8.20 11.73
C GLY A 65 -16.71 7.21 10.68
N SER A 66 -15.47 6.75 10.78
CA SER A 66 -14.83 5.87 9.78
C SER A 66 -13.91 4.81 10.39
N TYR A 67 -13.77 3.66 9.72
CA TYR A 67 -12.74 2.68 10.08
C TYR A 67 -11.34 3.25 9.84
N THR A 68 -10.38 2.87 10.68
CA THR A 68 -9.01 3.38 10.56
C THR A 68 -8.15 2.44 9.73
N ALA A 69 -8.27 1.12 9.90
CA ALA A 69 -7.31 0.16 9.36
C ALA A 69 -5.84 0.46 9.75
N ASP A 70 -5.64 1.20 10.85
CA ASP A 70 -4.33 1.60 11.34
C ASP A 70 -4.10 1.00 12.72
N ARG A 71 -3.24 -0.04 12.78
CA ARG A 71 -2.87 -0.70 14.02
C ARG A 71 -2.41 0.28 15.11
N SER A 72 -1.74 1.37 14.75
CA SER A 72 -1.24 2.36 15.72
C SER A 72 -2.34 3.27 16.28
N ALA A 73 -3.46 3.42 15.57
CA ALA A 73 -4.63 4.17 16.01
C ALA A 73 -5.60 3.33 16.86
N LEU A 74 -5.46 2.00 16.84
CA LEU A 74 -6.33 1.07 17.56
C LEU A 74 -5.93 0.93 19.04
N GLN A 75 -6.85 1.29 19.93
CA GLN A 75 -6.70 1.09 21.37
C GLN A 75 -7.05 -0.35 21.76
N GLY A 76 -6.26 -0.95 22.65
CA GLY A 76 -6.53 -2.30 23.18
C GLY A 76 -6.03 -3.46 22.31
N VAL A 77 -5.38 -3.18 21.18
CA VAL A 77 -4.81 -4.19 20.27
C VAL A 77 -3.30 -4.35 20.57
N SER A 78 -2.97 -4.98 21.71
CA SER A 78 -1.57 -5.17 22.11
C SER A 78 -0.93 -6.45 21.54
N SER A 79 -1.74 -7.48 21.24
CA SER A 79 -1.28 -8.81 20.88
C SER A 79 -1.47 -9.18 19.40
N PHE A 80 -1.74 -8.21 18.51
CA PHE A 80 -1.91 -8.54 17.10
C PHE A 80 -0.60 -9.07 16.49
N PRO A 81 -0.60 -10.24 15.83
CA PRO A 81 0.63 -10.84 15.31
C PRO A 81 1.39 -9.91 14.35
N VAL A 82 2.72 -10.03 14.32
CA VAL A 82 3.58 -9.24 13.40
C VAL A 82 3.30 -9.60 11.94
N GLU A 83 2.91 -10.85 11.67
CA GLU A 83 2.50 -11.34 10.36
C GLU A 83 1.06 -10.96 9.98
N GLY A 84 0.34 -10.28 10.87
CA GLY A 84 -1.02 -9.83 10.62
C GLY A 84 -1.06 -8.52 9.84
N ALA A 85 -2.12 -8.34 9.05
CA ALA A 85 -2.39 -7.11 8.31
C ALA A 85 -3.79 -6.59 8.64
N ILE A 86 -3.95 -5.27 8.65
CA ILE A 86 -5.25 -4.61 8.71
C ILE A 86 -5.35 -3.72 7.47
N THR A 87 -6.49 -3.80 6.78
CA THR A 87 -6.78 -3.17 5.50
C THR A 87 -8.12 -2.44 5.60
N GLY A 88 -8.31 -1.35 4.86
CA GLY A 88 -9.57 -0.62 4.87
C GLY A 88 -9.52 0.69 4.08
N ASN A 89 -10.69 1.25 3.83
CA ASN A 89 -10.88 2.47 3.03
C ASN A 89 -11.77 3.51 3.74
N GLY A 90 -11.90 3.42 5.06
CA GLY A 90 -12.78 4.26 5.88
C GLY A 90 -14.23 3.76 5.98
N ASN A 91 -14.78 3.17 4.91
CA ASN A 91 -16.15 2.64 4.90
C ASN A 91 -16.22 1.21 5.43
N CYS A 92 -15.18 0.43 5.19
CA CYS A 92 -15.08 -0.94 5.66
C CYS A 92 -13.62 -1.29 5.97
N PHE A 93 -13.40 -2.41 6.68
CA PHE A 93 -12.06 -2.91 6.97
C PHE A 93 -12.02 -4.44 6.87
N GLY A 94 -10.81 -4.98 6.66
CA GLY A 94 -10.46 -6.39 6.80
C GLY A 94 -9.19 -6.54 7.62
N ALA A 95 -9.15 -7.50 8.53
CA ALA A 95 -7.93 -7.89 9.24
C ALA A 95 -7.63 -9.36 8.98
N PHE A 96 -6.35 -9.68 8.80
CA PHE A 96 -5.87 -11.01 8.44
C PHE A 96 -4.71 -11.38 9.36
N THR A 97 -4.61 -12.65 9.74
CA THR A 97 -3.44 -13.16 10.46
C THR A 97 -3.17 -14.62 10.12
N SER A 98 -1.90 -15.01 10.13
CA SER A 98 -1.47 -16.40 10.13
C SER A 98 -2.03 -17.12 11.37
N ASP A 99 -2.48 -18.36 11.19
CA ASP A 99 -2.91 -19.21 12.30
C ASP A 99 -1.75 -20.04 12.90
N GLY A 100 -0.53 -19.86 12.39
CA GLY A 100 0.68 -20.55 12.82
C GLY A 100 0.68 -22.07 12.58
N ALA A 101 -0.30 -22.59 11.84
CA ALA A 101 -0.45 -23.98 11.40
C ALA A 101 -0.47 -24.09 9.86
N GLY A 102 -0.07 -23.03 9.15
CA GLY A 102 -0.03 -22.96 7.69
C GLY A 102 -1.33 -22.43 7.05
N GLY A 103 -2.32 -22.06 7.85
CA GLY A 103 -3.55 -21.40 7.43
C GLY A 103 -3.55 -19.91 7.76
N TYR A 104 -4.60 -19.23 7.31
CA TYR A 104 -4.87 -17.84 7.65
C TYR A 104 -6.30 -17.69 8.11
N GLN A 105 -6.52 -16.72 8.98
CA GLN A 105 -7.84 -16.29 9.39
C GLN A 105 -8.03 -14.82 9.05
N TYR A 106 -9.28 -14.42 8.87
CA TYR A 106 -9.66 -13.03 8.68
C TYR A 106 -10.92 -12.67 9.45
N ILE A 107 -11.09 -11.39 9.71
CA ILE A 107 -12.34 -10.77 10.15
C ILE A 107 -12.52 -9.48 9.36
N ASP A 108 -13.76 -9.04 9.16
CA ASP A 108 -14.08 -7.83 8.42
C ASP A 108 -15.19 -7.03 9.11
N SER A 109 -15.46 -5.84 8.61
CA SER A 109 -16.52 -4.95 9.14
C SER A 109 -17.92 -5.56 9.19
N GLY A 110 -18.24 -6.56 8.35
CA GLY A 110 -19.53 -7.24 8.33
C GLY A 110 -19.63 -8.42 9.29
N ARG A 111 -18.53 -8.84 9.94
CA ARG A 111 -18.47 -10.07 10.75
C ARG A 111 -18.27 -9.80 12.23
N SER A 112 -18.87 -10.67 13.05
CA SER A 112 -18.69 -10.71 14.51
C SER A 112 -17.65 -11.73 14.97
N ALA A 113 -17.25 -12.66 14.10
CA ALA A 113 -16.28 -13.71 14.40
C ALA A 113 -15.27 -13.88 13.26
N ALA A 114 -14.05 -14.29 13.61
CA ALA A 114 -13.03 -14.64 12.65
C ALA A 114 -13.45 -15.88 11.83
N ALA A 115 -13.02 -15.94 10.58
CA ALA A 115 -13.17 -17.10 9.74
C ALA A 115 -11.86 -17.50 9.09
N ALA A 116 -11.75 -18.78 8.73
CA ALA A 116 -10.63 -19.26 7.93
C ALA A 116 -10.67 -18.65 6.53
N VAL A 117 -9.51 -18.22 6.03
CA VAL A 117 -9.31 -17.99 4.60
C VAL A 117 -9.29 -19.35 3.92
N PRO A 118 -10.07 -19.56 2.84
CA PRO A 118 -10.01 -20.82 2.09
C PRO A 118 -8.59 -21.16 1.63
N SER A 119 -8.25 -22.45 1.61
CA SER A 119 -7.00 -22.96 1.05
C SER A 119 -7.33 -23.80 -0.20
N PRO A 120 -6.78 -23.48 -1.38
CA PRO A 120 -5.81 -22.41 -1.63
C PRO A 120 -6.41 -21.00 -1.48
N TRP A 121 -5.55 -20.01 -1.23
CA TRP A 121 -5.97 -18.62 -1.06
C TRP A 121 -6.73 -18.15 -2.30
N PRO A 122 -7.99 -17.68 -2.18
CA PRO A 122 -8.79 -17.36 -3.34
C PRO A 122 -8.39 -16.00 -3.94
N ALA A 123 -8.32 -15.94 -5.28
CA ALA A 123 -8.02 -14.70 -6.00
C ALA A 123 -9.13 -13.65 -5.89
N ALA A 124 -10.36 -14.07 -5.56
CA ALA A 124 -11.50 -13.20 -5.29
C ALA A 124 -11.98 -13.37 -3.84
N ALA A 125 -12.55 -12.30 -3.28
CA ALA A 125 -13.09 -12.33 -1.94
C ALA A 125 -14.25 -13.34 -1.82
N PRO A 126 -14.40 -14.04 -0.68
CA PRO A 126 -15.60 -14.83 -0.41
C PRO A 126 -16.87 -13.98 -0.54
N ALA A 127 -17.99 -14.54 -0.99
CA ALA A 127 -19.24 -13.79 -1.24
C ALA A 127 -19.81 -13.06 -0.01
N SER A 128 -19.37 -13.42 1.20
CA SER A 128 -19.75 -12.79 2.46
C SER A 128 -18.76 -11.72 2.93
N TYR A 129 -17.70 -11.45 2.17
CA TYR A 129 -16.77 -10.36 2.40
C TYR A 129 -17.36 -9.08 1.79
N PRO A 130 -17.30 -7.91 2.46
CA PRO A 130 -17.85 -6.67 1.92
C PRO A 130 -17.27 -6.32 0.55
N ALA A 131 -18.12 -6.02 -0.43
CA ALA A 131 -17.71 -5.78 -1.82
C ALA A 131 -16.76 -4.58 -1.98
N ASP A 132 -16.91 -3.58 -1.12
CA ASP A 132 -16.07 -2.37 -1.13
C ASP A 132 -14.78 -2.53 -0.32
N CYS A 133 -14.53 -3.70 0.28
CA CYS A 133 -13.33 -3.95 1.07
C CYS A 133 -12.19 -4.53 0.25
N PHE A 134 -10.99 -4.11 0.59
CA PHE A 134 -9.77 -4.67 0.01
C PHE A 134 -9.59 -6.14 0.40
N TRP A 135 -9.64 -7.04 -0.59
CA TRP A 135 -9.26 -8.44 -0.45
C TRP A 135 -7.86 -8.67 -1.03
N PRO A 136 -6.90 -9.19 -0.24
CA PRO A 136 -5.58 -9.55 -0.76
C PRO A 136 -5.71 -10.74 -1.71
N THR A 137 -5.11 -10.70 -2.90
CA THR A 137 -5.20 -11.82 -3.86
C THR A 137 -4.33 -13.02 -3.49
N ARG A 138 -3.39 -12.85 -2.54
CA ARG A 138 -2.46 -13.89 -2.05
C ARG A 138 -1.93 -13.57 -0.64
N PRO A 139 -1.43 -14.55 0.12
CA PRO A 139 -0.90 -14.31 1.47
C PRO A 139 0.27 -13.31 1.51
N ALA A 140 1.13 -13.31 0.49
CA ALA A 140 2.26 -12.39 0.39
C ALA A 140 1.84 -10.91 0.23
N ALA A 141 0.57 -10.63 -0.09
CA ALA A 141 0.03 -9.27 -0.07
C ALA A 141 -0.27 -8.78 1.36
N LEU A 142 -0.33 -9.67 2.36
CA LEU A 142 -0.53 -9.31 3.77
C LEU A 142 0.74 -8.75 4.40
N THR A 143 1.91 -9.16 3.94
CA THR A 143 3.16 -8.50 4.33
C THR A 143 3.16 -7.14 3.67
N ALA A 144 2.63 -6.14 4.37
CA ALA A 144 2.65 -4.75 3.97
C ALA A 144 4.09 -4.37 3.67
N SER A 145 4.48 -4.39 2.40
CA SER A 145 5.74 -3.78 1.99
C SER A 145 5.56 -2.31 2.33
N ARG A 146 6.39 -1.75 3.21
CA ARG A 146 6.30 -0.31 3.47
C ARG A 146 6.51 0.40 2.14
N VAL A 147 5.50 1.12 1.67
CA VAL A 147 5.66 2.01 0.53
C VAL A 147 5.99 3.37 1.07
N THR A 148 6.98 3.99 0.46
CA THR A 148 7.27 5.40 0.68
C THR A 148 6.70 6.19 -0.47
N ASN A 149 5.83 7.15 -0.17
CA ASN A 149 5.45 8.20 -1.10
C ASN A 149 6.58 9.22 -1.15
N LEU A 150 7.27 9.25 -2.29
CA LEU A 150 8.43 10.09 -2.55
C LEU A 150 8.04 11.53 -2.91
N VAL A 151 6.76 11.83 -3.14
CA VAL A 151 6.28 13.20 -3.38
C VAL A 151 6.27 13.97 -2.06
N PRO A 152 7.04 15.06 -1.92
CA PRO A 152 6.91 15.97 -0.80
C PRO A 152 5.64 16.80 -0.95
N ASN A 153 4.99 17.14 0.18
CA ASN A 153 3.71 17.84 0.18
C ASN A 153 2.64 17.20 -0.75
N PRO A 154 2.39 15.88 -0.63
CA PRO A 154 1.49 15.14 -1.52
C PRO A 154 0.03 15.61 -1.43
N THR A 155 -0.34 16.32 -0.35
CA THR A 155 -1.64 16.97 -0.15
C THR A 155 -1.78 18.33 -0.83
N ALA A 156 -0.68 18.96 -1.25
CA ALA A 156 -0.64 20.35 -1.66
C ALA A 156 -1.06 21.35 -0.56
N ALA A 157 -0.79 21.05 0.71
CA ALA A 157 -1.14 21.92 1.83
C ALA A 157 -0.48 23.31 1.73
N THR A 158 0.76 23.35 1.23
CA THR A 158 1.47 24.61 0.97
C THR A 158 1.55 24.86 -0.53
N ALA A 159 1.22 26.07 -0.98
CA ALA A 159 1.47 26.48 -2.36
C ALA A 159 2.98 26.44 -2.67
N PRO A 160 3.40 26.10 -3.90
CA PRO A 160 4.81 26.06 -4.20
C PRO A 160 5.44 27.45 -4.15
N ASP A 161 6.60 27.54 -3.52
CA ASP A 161 7.29 28.79 -3.20
C ASP A 161 8.60 28.99 -3.97
N GLY A 162 8.92 28.11 -4.91
CA GLY A 162 10.19 28.15 -5.62
C GLY A 162 11.32 27.34 -4.99
N SER A 163 11.10 26.72 -3.81
CA SER A 163 12.10 25.82 -3.22
C SER A 163 12.32 24.58 -4.10
N ALA A 164 13.57 24.09 -4.16
CA ALA A 164 13.99 23.01 -5.06
C ALA A 164 13.28 21.66 -4.86
N ASN A 165 12.45 21.53 -3.83
CA ASN A 165 11.71 20.31 -3.50
C ASN A 165 10.19 20.47 -3.62
N LEU A 166 9.65 21.68 -3.78
CA LEU A 166 8.21 21.92 -3.90
C LEU A 166 7.83 22.27 -5.34
N GLY A 167 6.61 21.89 -5.73
CA GLY A 167 6.22 21.78 -7.13
C GLY A 167 6.30 23.08 -7.94
N LEU A 168 7.27 23.27 -8.82
CA LEU A 168 7.37 24.48 -9.65
C LEU A 168 6.35 24.48 -10.80
N GLY A 169 5.89 25.67 -11.17
CA GLY A 169 5.14 25.87 -12.40
C GLY A 169 6.08 25.97 -13.60
N LEU A 170 5.85 25.15 -14.61
CA LEU A 170 6.46 25.30 -15.93
C LEU A 170 5.45 25.97 -16.87
N ASN A 171 5.77 27.17 -17.37
CA ASN A 171 4.86 27.98 -18.21
C ASN A 171 3.45 28.14 -17.62
N ALA A 172 3.35 28.05 -16.29
CA ALA A 172 2.11 28.02 -15.55
C ALA A 172 2.30 28.67 -14.19
N LYS A 173 1.25 29.31 -13.69
CA LYS A 173 1.12 29.66 -12.28
C LYS A 173 0.55 28.46 -11.53
N VAL A 174 1.21 28.07 -10.44
CA VAL A 174 0.72 27.01 -9.55
C VAL A 174 0.30 27.62 -8.21
N THR A 175 -0.88 27.27 -7.72
CA THR A 175 -1.40 27.72 -6.42
C THR A 175 -2.04 26.55 -5.67
N SER A 176 -2.02 26.58 -4.33
CA SER A 176 -2.80 25.63 -3.53
C SER A 176 -4.25 26.10 -3.45
N VAL A 177 -5.19 25.17 -3.65
CA VAL A 177 -6.64 25.39 -3.57
C VAL A 177 -7.31 24.23 -2.84
N SER A 178 -8.49 24.46 -2.26
CA SER A 178 -9.32 23.38 -1.74
C SER A 178 -9.76 22.43 -2.86
N ALA A 179 -9.79 21.13 -2.58
CA ALA A 179 -10.20 20.10 -3.52
C ALA A 179 -11.12 19.09 -2.83
N ALA A 180 -12.18 18.66 -3.51
CA ALA A 180 -13.09 17.62 -3.03
C ALA A 180 -12.47 16.22 -3.23
N THR A 181 -11.33 15.97 -2.59
CA THR A 181 -10.56 14.73 -2.62
C THR A 181 -10.16 14.32 -1.20
N THR A 182 -9.63 13.11 -1.03
CA THR A 182 -9.11 12.62 0.26
C THR A 182 -8.07 13.57 0.88
N ALA A 183 -7.19 14.17 0.08
CA ALA A 183 -6.22 15.16 0.55
C ALA A 183 -6.85 16.48 1.03
N GLY A 184 -8.09 16.80 0.64
CA GLY A 184 -8.77 18.08 0.95
C GLY A 184 -8.24 19.32 0.22
N THR A 185 -7.01 19.27 -0.32
CA THR A 185 -6.35 20.33 -1.07
C THR A 185 -5.73 19.81 -2.37
N GLY A 186 -5.34 20.72 -3.27
CA GLY A 186 -4.68 20.40 -4.54
C GLY A 186 -3.91 21.59 -5.12
N PHE A 187 -3.03 21.31 -6.07
CA PHE A 187 -2.31 22.31 -6.85
C PHE A 187 -3.11 22.69 -8.10
N GLN A 188 -3.68 23.89 -8.13
CA GLN A 188 -4.24 24.46 -9.36
C GLN A 188 -3.11 24.90 -10.28
N VAL A 189 -3.12 24.43 -11.52
CA VAL A 189 -2.16 24.76 -12.58
C VAL A 189 -2.88 25.62 -13.62
N ALA A 190 -2.52 26.90 -13.69
CA ALA A 190 -3.07 27.87 -14.62
C ALA A 190 -2.01 28.28 -15.66
N PRO A 191 -2.21 28.02 -16.96
CA PRO A 191 -1.29 28.45 -18.02
C PRO A 191 -1.02 29.95 -17.97
N THR A 192 0.23 30.38 -18.23
CA THR A 192 0.57 31.81 -18.31
C THR A 192 0.33 32.42 -19.69
N GLY A 193 -0.01 31.60 -20.69
CA GLY A 193 -0.02 32.00 -22.10
C GLY A 193 1.28 31.65 -22.82
N GLY A 194 1.21 31.53 -24.16
CA GLY A 194 2.38 31.50 -25.06
C GLY A 194 3.08 30.14 -25.25
N SER A 195 2.76 29.13 -24.44
CA SER A 195 3.26 27.75 -24.60
C SER A 195 2.22 26.77 -24.08
N ASN A 196 2.08 25.62 -24.73
CA ASN A 196 1.24 24.52 -24.25
C ASN A 196 2.01 23.53 -23.39
N ASP A 197 3.33 23.70 -23.21
CA ASP A 197 4.15 22.92 -22.28
C ASP A 197 3.95 23.40 -20.84
N THR A 198 2.70 23.34 -20.38
CA THR A 198 2.24 23.85 -19.09
C THR A 198 2.04 22.72 -18.10
N ALA A 199 2.76 22.76 -16.98
CA ALA A 199 2.75 21.67 -16.01
C ALA A 199 3.12 22.13 -14.60
N LEU A 200 2.71 21.31 -13.64
CA LEU A 200 3.32 21.22 -12.31
C LEU A 200 4.52 20.26 -12.39
N THR A 201 5.68 20.67 -11.88
CA THR A 201 6.92 19.86 -11.86
C THR A 201 7.47 19.78 -10.44
N PHE A 202 8.13 18.70 -10.03
CA PHE A 202 8.76 18.66 -8.70
C PHE A 202 10.24 18.99 -8.76
N GLY A 203 10.61 20.09 -8.11
CA GLY A 203 11.96 20.65 -8.15
C GLY A 203 12.33 21.30 -9.47
N ASP A 204 13.60 21.72 -9.57
CA ASP A 204 14.17 22.31 -10.77
C ASP A 204 14.47 21.26 -11.84
N GLN A 205 14.59 21.68 -13.10
CA GLN A 205 14.87 20.78 -14.23
C GLN A 205 16.36 20.74 -14.59
N ALA A 206 17.24 21.02 -13.63
CA ALA A 206 18.67 20.98 -13.87
C ALA A 206 19.12 19.59 -14.34
N ALA A 207 20.06 19.60 -15.29
CA ALA A 207 20.64 18.39 -15.85
C ALA A 207 21.36 17.57 -14.76
N ASN A 208 21.53 16.26 -15.03
CA ASN A 208 22.25 15.31 -14.17
C ASN A 208 21.73 15.22 -12.72
N THR A 209 20.44 15.46 -12.52
CA THR A 209 19.84 15.34 -11.19
C THR A 209 18.64 14.41 -11.20
N MET A 210 18.63 13.43 -10.30
CA MET A 210 17.47 12.57 -10.08
C MET A 210 16.52 13.21 -9.07
N ARG A 211 15.28 13.48 -9.47
CA ARG A 211 14.28 14.13 -8.60
C ARG A 211 13.51 13.10 -7.79
N LEU A 212 12.93 13.58 -6.67
CA LEU A 212 12.09 12.77 -5.79
C LEU A 212 12.77 11.48 -5.32
N SER A 213 14.10 11.53 -5.14
CA SER A 213 14.93 10.39 -4.74
C SER A 213 14.82 9.17 -5.67
N MET A 214 14.37 9.36 -6.91
CA MET A 214 14.37 8.28 -7.90
C MET A 214 15.80 7.82 -8.22
N GLN A 215 15.95 6.57 -8.62
CA GLN A 215 17.22 5.94 -8.95
C GLN A 215 17.14 5.21 -10.29
N ALA A 216 18.25 5.21 -11.03
CA ALA A 216 18.34 4.54 -12.32
C ALA A 216 18.11 3.02 -12.16
N GLY A 217 17.46 2.40 -13.15
CA GLY A 217 17.15 0.96 -13.15
C GLY A 217 16.02 0.54 -12.21
N ARG A 218 15.42 1.45 -11.44
CA ARG A 218 14.30 1.14 -10.53
C ARG A 218 12.95 1.35 -11.20
N THR A 219 11.95 0.61 -10.70
CA THR A 219 10.57 0.69 -11.16
C THR A 219 9.74 1.51 -10.17
N TYR A 220 8.97 2.45 -10.71
CA TYR A 220 8.13 3.36 -9.96
C TYR A 220 6.71 3.36 -10.51
N THR A 221 5.77 3.74 -9.66
CA THR A 221 4.42 4.10 -10.06
C THR A 221 4.13 5.51 -9.58
N VAL A 222 3.87 6.42 -10.52
CA VAL A 222 3.40 7.78 -10.24
C VAL A 222 1.90 7.85 -10.46
N SER A 223 1.21 8.62 -9.62
CA SER A 223 -0.22 8.80 -9.76
C SER A 223 -0.68 10.15 -9.23
N GLY A 224 -1.76 10.68 -9.80
CA GLY A 224 -2.40 11.93 -9.40
C GLY A 224 -3.89 11.93 -9.71
N THR A 225 -4.67 12.74 -9.02
CA THR A 225 -6.07 12.99 -9.35
C THR A 225 -6.16 14.35 -10.03
N VAL A 226 -6.61 14.38 -11.28
CA VAL A 226 -6.86 15.61 -12.01
C VAL A 226 -8.33 15.98 -11.92
N ILE A 227 -8.60 17.25 -11.59
CA ILE A 227 -9.94 17.82 -11.45
C ILE A 227 -10.08 18.90 -12.51
N LEU A 228 -11.00 18.68 -13.44
CA LEU A 228 -11.41 19.66 -14.46
C LEU A 228 -12.76 20.26 -14.05
N SER A 229 -12.81 21.57 -13.82
CA SER A 229 -14.07 22.29 -13.60
C SER A 229 -14.81 22.59 -14.90
N ALA A 230 -14.07 22.74 -16.00
CA ALA A 230 -14.55 23.01 -17.35
C ALA A 230 -13.74 22.19 -18.37
N ALA A 231 -14.28 22.00 -19.57
CA ALA A 231 -13.47 21.52 -20.69
C ALA A 231 -12.44 22.60 -21.08
N GLN A 232 -11.21 22.20 -21.37
CA GLN A 232 -10.19 23.08 -21.94
C GLN A 232 -10.59 23.50 -23.35
N THR A 233 -10.38 24.77 -23.64
CA THR A 233 -10.84 25.47 -24.85
C THR A 233 -9.72 25.78 -25.83
N SER A 234 -8.45 25.67 -25.41
CA SER A 234 -7.31 25.86 -26.31
C SER A 234 -7.36 24.92 -27.50
N THR A 235 -7.09 25.47 -28.68
CA THR A 235 -6.88 24.70 -29.90
C THR A 235 -5.45 24.17 -30.02
N ASN A 236 -4.55 24.62 -29.15
CA ASN A 236 -3.14 24.26 -29.11
C ASN A 236 -2.83 23.46 -27.85
N LEU A 237 -3.39 22.26 -27.75
CA LEU A 237 -3.11 21.36 -26.63
C LEU A 237 -1.80 20.60 -26.83
N GLN A 238 -1.13 20.30 -25.72
CA GLN A 238 0.10 19.52 -25.70
C GLN A 238 -0.17 18.04 -26.02
N GLY A 239 -0.26 17.74 -27.33
CA GLY A 239 -0.30 16.41 -27.93
C GLY A 239 -0.86 15.31 -27.03
N ALA A 240 -0.05 14.30 -26.76
CA ALA A 240 -0.40 13.14 -25.91
C ALA A 240 -0.25 13.40 -24.40
N ARG A 241 0.09 14.63 -23.96
CA ARG A 241 0.43 14.93 -22.55
C ARG A 241 -0.60 15.79 -21.83
N ALA A 242 -1.45 16.52 -22.56
CA ALA A 242 -2.48 17.37 -21.95
C ALA A 242 -3.36 16.59 -20.95
N ARG A 243 -3.56 17.17 -19.76
CA ARG A 243 -4.27 16.55 -18.63
C ARG A 243 -3.75 15.15 -18.28
N GLY A 244 -2.44 14.94 -18.43
CA GLY A 244 -1.77 13.66 -18.19
C GLY A 244 -0.56 13.79 -17.29
N ILE A 245 0.06 12.65 -16.99
CA ILE A 245 1.33 12.56 -16.26
C ILE A 245 2.39 12.14 -17.26
N SER A 246 3.54 12.82 -17.26
CA SER A 246 4.71 12.34 -18.01
C SER A 246 5.91 12.20 -17.11
N VAL A 247 6.72 11.20 -17.43
CA VAL A 247 8.01 10.96 -16.83
C VAL A 247 9.07 11.19 -17.90
N PHE A 248 10.10 11.92 -17.53
CA PHE A 248 11.25 12.19 -18.36
C PHE A 248 12.49 11.65 -17.68
N ALA A 249 13.38 11.06 -18.45
CA ALA A 249 14.73 10.76 -18.01
C ALA A 249 15.72 11.01 -19.15
N THR A 250 16.96 11.30 -18.78
CA THR A 250 18.05 11.46 -19.75
C THR A 250 18.99 10.27 -19.61
N ASP A 251 19.10 9.47 -20.67
CA ASP A 251 20.20 8.53 -20.89
C ASP A 251 20.93 8.89 -22.21
N ALA A 252 21.55 7.93 -22.91
CA ALA A 252 22.13 8.17 -24.24
C ALA A 252 21.07 8.54 -25.31
N LEU A 253 19.81 8.23 -25.02
CA LEU A 253 18.59 8.51 -25.76
C LEU A 253 17.62 9.32 -24.86
N TYR A 254 16.68 10.00 -25.49
CA TYR A 254 15.63 10.71 -24.77
C TYR A 254 14.56 9.71 -24.28
N TYR A 255 14.39 9.58 -22.96
CA TYR A 255 13.38 8.72 -22.36
C TYR A 255 12.15 9.53 -21.96
N MET A 256 10.99 9.15 -22.49
CA MET A 256 9.70 9.73 -22.13
C MET A 256 8.61 8.66 -22.05
N GLN A 257 7.86 8.65 -20.95
CA GLN A 257 6.66 7.84 -20.78
C GLN A 257 5.48 8.73 -20.39
N ASN A 258 4.28 8.42 -20.89
CA ASN A 258 3.08 9.21 -20.66
C ASN A 258 1.96 8.32 -20.14
N SER A 259 1.17 8.81 -19.19
CA SER A 259 -0.11 8.20 -18.85
C SER A 259 -1.12 8.41 -19.99
N ALA A 260 -2.27 7.74 -19.90
CA ALA A 260 -3.45 8.20 -20.62
C ALA A 260 -3.81 9.64 -20.21
N GLN A 261 -4.38 10.40 -21.13
CA GLN A 261 -4.94 11.72 -20.84
C GLN A 261 -6.28 11.57 -20.13
N ALA A 262 -6.57 12.44 -19.17
CA ALA A 262 -7.94 12.59 -18.71
C ALA A 262 -8.83 13.15 -19.84
N PRO A 263 -10.12 12.72 -19.90
CA PRO A 263 -11.09 13.28 -20.85
C PRO A 263 -11.14 14.80 -20.77
N ASN A 264 -11.31 15.48 -21.91
CA ASN A 264 -11.53 16.93 -21.91
C ASN A 264 -12.99 17.28 -21.57
N LYS A 265 -13.41 16.88 -20.36
CA LYS A 265 -14.77 17.07 -19.84
C LYS A 265 -14.67 17.41 -18.35
N PRO A 266 -15.60 18.22 -17.80
CA PRO A 266 -15.67 18.40 -16.36
C PRO A 266 -15.76 17.07 -15.61
N GLY A 267 -14.94 16.92 -14.57
CA GLY A 267 -14.89 15.70 -13.78
C GLY A 267 -13.60 15.55 -12.97
N THR A 268 -13.56 14.48 -12.18
CA THR A 268 -12.42 14.08 -11.36
C THR A 268 -11.91 12.74 -11.88
N TYR A 269 -10.63 12.71 -12.28
CA TYR A 269 -10.03 11.55 -12.95
C TYR A 269 -8.75 11.14 -12.24
N ARG A 270 -8.68 9.89 -11.80
CA ARG A 270 -7.45 9.30 -11.27
C ARG A 270 -6.58 8.82 -12.43
N LEU A 271 -5.34 9.26 -12.46
CA LEU A 271 -4.34 8.84 -13.44
C LEU A 271 -3.17 8.16 -12.72
N SER A 272 -2.61 7.15 -13.37
CA SER A 272 -1.46 6.38 -12.87
C SER A 272 -0.56 5.98 -14.05
N LEU A 273 0.75 5.93 -13.80
CA LEU A 273 1.76 5.51 -14.77
C LEU A 273 2.84 4.72 -14.03
N THR A 274 3.01 3.45 -14.40
CA THR A 274 4.12 2.62 -13.96
C THR A 274 5.24 2.66 -14.99
N PHE A 275 6.46 2.89 -14.55
CA PHE A 275 7.63 3.04 -15.43
C PHE A 275 8.90 2.52 -14.76
N THR A 276 9.86 2.10 -15.57
CA THR A 276 11.20 1.71 -15.11
C THR A 276 12.21 2.70 -15.70
N LEU A 277 12.97 3.36 -14.83
CA LEU A 277 14.02 4.27 -15.28
C LEU A 277 15.15 3.49 -15.95
N PRO A 278 15.70 3.97 -17.08
CA PRO A 278 16.87 3.36 -17.69
C PRO A 278 18.03 3.24 -16.69
N VAL A 279 18.81 2.16 -16.78
CA VAL A 279 19.97 1.93 -15.90
C VAL A 279 21.07 2.98 -16.06
N ALA A 280 21.13 3.63 -17.22
CA ALA A 280 22.09 4.69 -17.53
C ALA A 280 21.52 6.10 -17.30
N ALA A 281 20.32 6.23 -16.73
CA ALA A 281 19.71 7.53 -16.51
C ALA A 281 20.51 8.36 -15.49
N THR A 282 20.91 9.58 -15.87
CA THR A 282 21.58 10.53 -14.97
C THR A 282 20.64 11.62 -14.47
N ASN A 283 19.46 11.75 -15.09
CA ASN A 283 18.41 12.69 -14.73
C ASN A 283 17.06 11.99 -14.84
N ALA A 284 16.14 12.27 -13.91
CA ALA A 284 14.76 11.86 -14.00
C ALA A 284 13.85 12.86 -13.27
N PHE A 285 12.73 13.23 -13.89
CA PHE A 285 11.71 14.10 -13.31
C PHE A 285 10.32 13.79 -13.84
N ILE A 286 9.31 14.30 -13.13
CA ILE A 286 7.89 14.06 -13.40
C ILE A 286 7.21 15.40 -13.66
N ARG A 287 6.29 15.41 -14.62
CA ARG A 287 5.41 16.54 -14.89
C ARG A 287 3.95 16.11 -14.85
N PHE A 288 3.15 16.90 -14.14
CA PHE A 288 1.69 16.81 -14.08
C PHE A 288 1.11 17.91 -14.96
N TYR A 289 0.72 17.54 -16.18
CA TYR A 289 0.39 18.51 -17.21
C TYR A 289 -0.98 19.14 -17.02
N ASN A 290 -1.03 20.45 -17.24
CA ASN A 290 -2.22 21.10 -17.75
C ASN A 290 -2.28 20.87 -19.27
N GLY A 291 -1.23 21.27 -19.98
CA GLY A 291 -1.06 21.04 -21.41
C GLY A 291 -1.84 22.00 -22.31
N SER A 292 -2.43 23.07 -21.77
CA SER A 292 -3.04 24.16 -22.54
C SER A 292 -2.16 25.40 -22.51
N ASP A 293 -2.20 26.20 -23.58
CA ASP A 293 -1.63 27.54 -23.65
C ASP A 293 -2.65 28.65 -23.31
N SER A 294 -3.92 28.30 -23.11
CA SER A 294 -4.97 29.27 -22.77
C SER A 294 -4.99 29.52 -21.26
N PRO A 295 -4.83 30.77 -20.80
CA PRO A 295 -4.86 31.09 -19.37
C PRO A 295 -6.17 30.71 -18.65
N GLY A 296 -7.28 30.58 -19.38
CA GLY A 296 -8.57 30.16 -18.83
C GLY A 296 -8.70 28.65 -18.58
N ASP A 297 -7.83 27.84 -19.18
CA ASP A 297 -7.92 26.37 -19.15
C ASP A 297 -7.30 25.77 -17.89
N THR A 298 -7.68 26.25 -16.72
CA THR A 298 -7.12 25.78 -15.44
C THR A 298 -7.55 24.34 -15.10
N LEU A 299 -6.70 23.62 -14.38
CA LEU A 299 -7.06 22.34 -13.74
C LEU A 299 -6.39 22.22 -12.37
N THR A 300 -6.85 21.28 -11.55
CA THR A 300 -6.28 21.01 -10.23
C THR A 300 -5.73 19.58 -10.16
N TRP A 301 -4.51 19.44 -9.66
CA TRP A 301 -3.87 18.16 -9.35
C TRP A 301 -3.88 17.92 -7.83
N SER A 302 -4.38 16.78 -7.39
CA SER A 302 -4.48 16.39 -5.98
C SER A 302 -4.12 14.91 -5.80
N ASN A 303 -4.04 14.44 -4.55
CA ASN A 303 -3.72 13.05 -4.21
C ASN A 303 -2.44 12.55 -4.93
N LEU A 304 -1.36 13.32 -4.86
CA LEU A 304 -0.13 13.04 -5.60
C LEU A 304 0.69 11.96 -4.91
N SER A 305 1.16 10.98 -5.69
CA SER A 305 1.98 9.91 -5.17
C SER A 305 3.04 9.45 -6.16
N LEU A 306 4.22 9.11 -5.64
CA LEU A 306 5.28 8.41 -6.35
C LEU A 306 5.83 7.33 -5.44
N THR A 307 5.80 6.09 -5.89
CA THR A 307 6.20 4.94 -5.07
C THR A 307 7.16 4.05 -5.83
N GLU A 308 8.22 3.54 -5.19
CA GLU A 308 9.12 2.54 -5.77
C GLU A 308 8.44 1.16 -5.76
N SER A 309 7.49 0.97 -6.66
CA SER A 309 6.72 -0.26 -6.83
C SER A 309 6.10 -0.30 -8.22
N ALA A 310 5.89 -1.50 -8.75
CA ALA A 310 5.09 -1.71 -9.96
C ALA A 310 3.58 -1.68 -9.68
N ALA A 311 3.16 -1.74 -8.42
CA ALA A 311 1.77 -1.69 -8.03
C ALA A 311 1.27 -0.25 -7.93
N SER A 312 0.06 0.00 -8.44
CA SER A 312 -0.67 1.23 -8.12
C SER A 312 -1.14 1.14 -6.67
N VAL A 313 -0.75 2.13 -5.88
CA VAL A 313 -1.12 2.23 -4.47
C VAL A 313 -2.20 3.31 -4.33
N GLU A 314 -3.15 3.10 -3.41
CA GLU A 314 -4.03 4.20 -3.02
C GLU A 314 -3.20 5.35 -2.44
N PHE A 315 -3.72 6.56 -2.58
CA PHE A 315 -3.06 7.74 -2.06
C PHE A 315 -2.90 7.63 -0.54
N GLY A 316 -1.70 7.92 -0.06
CA GLY A 316 -1.44 8.12 1.34
C GLY A 316 -0.41 9.22 1.57
N ASP A 317 -0.68 10.02 2.59
CA ASP A 317 -0.04 11.29 2.87
C ASP A 317 0.40 11.42 4.33
N GLY A 318 0.91 10.35 4.94
CA GLY A 318 1.43 10.39 6.31
C GLY A 318 0.41 10.72 7.41
N SER A 319 -0.81 11.09 7.03
CA SER A 319 -1.96 11.44 7.87
C SER A 319 -3.17 10.56 7.54
N SER A 320 -3.21 10.02 6.31
CA SER A 320 -4.06 8.90 5.95
C SER A 320 -3.81 7.72 6.91
N PRO A 321 -4.85 7.00 7.33
CA PRO A 321 -4.68 5.91 8.28
C PRO A 321 -3.63 4.88 7.85
N GLY A 322 -2.73 4.50 8.76
CA GLY A 322 -1.64 3.56 8.51
C GLY A 322 -0.39 4.19 7.88
N TRP A 323 -0.45 5.46 7.48
CA TRP A 323 0.69 6.21 6.97
C TRP A 323 1.31 7.08 8.06
N ALA A 324 2.62 7.28 7.98
CA ALA A 324 3.36 8.17 8.87
C ALA A 324 4.36 9.03 8.07
N TRP A 325 4.49 10.29 8.46
CA TRP A 325 5.54 11.18 7.95
C TRP A 325 6.92 10.77 8.49
N SER A 326 7.96 10.87 7.68
CA SER A 326 9.34 10.69 8.13
C SER A 326 9.96 11.95 8.74
N GLY A 327 9.24 13.09 8.70
CA GLY A 327 9.66 14.40 9.16
C GLY A 327 8.47 15.32 9.39
N GLU A 328 8.60 16.61 9.08
CA GLU A 328 7.48 17.55 9.21
C GLU A 328 6.33 17.16 8.26
N ALA A 329 5.10 17.22 8.79
CA ALA A 329 3.89 16.88 8.06
C ALA A 329 3.76 17.74 6.79
N SER A 330 3.38 17.11 5.68
CA SER A 330 3.24 17.75 4.37
C SER A 330 4.52 18.41 3.82
N LYS A 331 5.71 18.12 4.37
CA LYS A 331 7.00 18.58 3.84
C LYS A 331 8.05 17.47 3.69
N SER A 332 7.72 16.26 4.12
CA SER A 332 8.60 15.09 4.09
C SER A 332 7.97 13.95 3.28
N ILE A 333 8.74 12.89 3.04
CA ILE A 333 8.20 11.64 2.52
C ILE A 333 7.30 11.00 3.59
N SER A 334 6.27 10.28 3.15
CA SER A 334 5.42 9.49 4.04
C SER A 334 5.57 8.01 3.72
N SER A 335 5.55 7.15 4.74
CA SER A 335 5.52 5.71 4.53
C SER A 335 4.26 5.10 5.14
N GLY A 336 3.66 4.14 4.44
CA GLY A 336 2.50 3.41 4.93
C GLY A 336 2.47 1.99 4.35
N PRO A 337 1.46 1.18 4.70
CA PRO A 337 1.33 -0.16 4.17
C PRO A 337 1.11 -0.13 2.66
N ALA A 338 1.91 -0.88 1.89
CA ALA A 338 1.51 -1.35 0.56
C ALA A 338 0.35 -2.31 0.78
N LEU A 339 -0.88 -1.82 0.75
CA LEU A 339 -1.98 -2.72 0.44
C LEU A 339 -2.02 -2.82 -1.09
N GLY A 340 -1.08 -3.61 -1.61
CA GLY A 340 -1.04 -3.97 -3.02
C GLY A 340 -2.04 -5.10 -3.26
N GLY A 341 -2.98 -4.89 -4.19
CA GLY A 341 -3.89 -5.93 -4.69
C GLY A 341 -3.14 -7.13 -5.25
#